data_AF-A0A8S8XUC2-F1
#
_entry.id   AF-A0A8S8XUC2-F1
#
_cell.length_a   1.000
_cell.length_b   1.000
_cell.length_c   1.000
_cell.angle_alpha   90.00
_cell.angle_beta   90.00
_cell.angle_gamma   90.00
#
_symmetry.space_group_name_H-M   'P 1'
#
loop_
_entity.id
_entity.type
_entity.pdbx_description
1 polymer ?
#
loop_
_entity_poly.entity_id
_entity_poly.type
_entity_poly.pdbx_seq_one_letter_code
_entity_poly.pdbx_strand_id
1 'polypeptide(L)' 'MSKKFFVKLVTDPDVDLRKCIVGIACAAQAIKDGYDVDVFFAANGVKMLHSEFVEGINNSGDTA' A
#
# COMPACT_ATOMS: atom_id res chain seq x y z
N MET A 1 24.99 7.71 0.32
CA MET A 1 23.63 8.24 0.05
C MET A 1 22.69 7.07 -0.08
N SER A 2 21.58 7.05 0.67
CA SER A 2 20.49 6.11 0.42
C SER A 2 19.90 6.38 -0.97
N LYS A 3 19.60 5.33 -1.74
CA LYS A 3 18.96 5.47 -3.05
C LYS A 3 17.46 5.67 -2.84
N LYS A 4 16.84 6.57 -3.62
CA LYS A 4 15.39 6.79 -3.57
C LYS A 4 14.62 5.75 -4.38
N PHE A 5 13.48 5.30 -3.86
CA PHE A 5 12.54 4.43 -4.54
C PHE A 5 11.13 5.02 -4.45
N PHE A 6 10.45 5.16 -5.58
CA PHE A 6 9.11 5.74 -5.64
C PHE A 6 8.08 4.66 -5.99
N VAL A 7 7.04 4.51 -5.17
CA VAL A 7 5.94 3.57 -5.40
C VAL A 7 4.65 4.34 -5.64
N LYS A 8 4.04 4.14 -6.81
CA LYS A 8 2.75 4.75 -7.16
C LYS A 8 1.64 3.71 -7.12
N LEU A 9 0.65 3.92 -6.25
CA LEU A 9 -0.53 3.06 -6.12
C LEU A 9 -1.74 3.78 -6.71
N VAL A 10 -2.27 3.23 -7.80
CA VAL A 10 -3.42 3.80 -8.55
C VAL A 10 -4.59 2.85 -8.73
N THR A 11 -4.44 1.61 -8.28
CA THR A 11 -5.44 0.55 -8.49
C THR A 11 -6.54 0.70 -7.47
N ASP A 12 -7.79 0.55 -7.90
CA ASP A 12 -8.94 0.50 -7.01
C ASP A 12 -8.89 -0.80 -6.19
N PRO A 13 -8.86 -0.75 -4.84
CA PRO A 13 -8.86 -1.96 -4.03
C PRO A 13 -10.13 -2.80 -4.20
N ASP A 14 -11.25 -2.21 -4.64
CA ASP A 14 -12.50 -2.93 -4.91
C ASP A 14 -12.44 -3.73 -6.23
N VAL A 15 -11.48 -3.40 -7.11
CA VAL A 15 -11.29 -4.07 -8.41
C VAL A 15 -10.19 -5.12 -8.36
N ASP A 16 -9.05 -4.79 -7.76
CA ASP A 16 -7.93 -5.72 -7.61
C ASP A 16 -7.15 -5.43 -6.33
N LEU A 17 -7.68 -5.96 -5.22
CA LEU A 17 -7.03 -5.89 -3.91
C LEU A 17 -5.64 -6.51 -3.94
N ARG A 18 -5.42 -7.61 -4.69
CA ARG A 18 -4.14 -8.31 -4.72
C ARG A 18 -3.02 -7.39 -5.23
N LYS A 19 -3.27 -6.63 -6.29
CA LYS A 19 -2.30 -5.68 -6.84
C LYS A 19 -1.95 -4.56 -5.85
N CYS A 20 -2.94 -4.07 -5.11
CA CYS A 20 -2.74 -3.10 -4.03
C CYS A 20 -1.82 -3.65 -2.94
N ILE A 21 -2.10 -4.87 -2.45
CA ILE A 21 -1.30 -5.53 -1.42
C ILE A 21 0.14 -5.82 -1.89
N VAL A 22 0.31 -6.33 -3.10
CA VAL A 22 1.65 -6.57 -3.67
C VAL A 22 2.44 -5.26 -3.78
N GLY A 23 1.81 -4.15 -4.17
CA GLY A 23 2.47 -2.86 -4.24
C GLY A 23 2.98 -2.37 -2.87
N ILE A 24 2.20 -2.55 -1.81
CA ILE A 24 2.62 -2.26 -0.43
C ILE A 24 3.77 -3.18 0.00
N ALA A 25 3.70 -4.48 -0.31
CA ALA A 25 4.75 -5.44 0.02
C ALA A 25 6.08 -5.09 -0.67
N CYS A 26 6.04 -4.67 -1.94
CA CYS A 26 7.22 -4.18 -2.67
C CYS A 26 7.81 -2.91 -2.03
N ALA A 27 6.97 -1.96 -1.61
CA ALA A 27 7.43 -0.77 -0.89
C ALA A 27 8.15 -1.15 0.42
N ALA A 28 7.56 -2.07 1.19
CA ALA A 28 8.15 -2.58 2.42
C ALA A 28 9.47 -3.32 2.18
N GLN A 29 9.59 -4.09 1.09
CA GLN A 29 10.84 -4.75 0.73
C GLN A 29 11.92 -3.73 0.35
N ALA A 30 11.59 -2.70 -0.42
CA ALA A 30 12.54 -1.63 -0.76
C ALA A 30 13.07 -0.92 0.50
N ILE A 31 12.23 -0.69 1.51
CA ILE A 31 12.68 -0.16 2.82
C ILE A 31 13.70 -1.12 3.46
N LYS A 32 13.42 -2.43 3.48
CA LYS A 32 14.34 -3.45 4.04
C LYS A 32 15.67 -3.51 3.29
N ASP A 33 15.65 -3.28 1.98
CA ASP A 33 16.84 -3.26 1.13
C ASP A 33 17.66 -1.96 1.29
N GLY A 34 17.24 -1.03 2.16
CA GLY A 34 17.98 0.18 2.52
C GLY A 34 17.68 1.39 1.62
N TYR A 35 16.56 1.38 0.88
CA TYR A 35 16.12 2.53 0.09
C TYR A 35 15.34 3.54 0.94
N ASP A 36 15.42 4.81 0.54
CA ASP A 36 14.51 5.87 0.99
C ASP A 36 13.25 5.81 0.11
N VAL A 37 12.08 5.50 0.69
CA VAL A 37 10.88 5.13 -0.07
C VAL A 37 9.77 6.15 0.08
N ASP A 38 9.35 6.71 -1.05
CA ASP A 38 8.16 7.56 -1.16
C ASP A 38 7.00 6.75 -1.76
N VAL A 39 5.86 6.68 -1.05
CA VAL A 39 4.64 6.02 -1.54
C VAL A 39 3.58 7.06 -1.87
N PHE A 40 3.08 7.06 -3.10
CA PHE A 40 2.07 7.99 -3.58
C PHE A 40 0.80 7.27 -4.01
N PHE A 41 -0.30 7.57 -3.33
CA PHE A 41 -1.63 7.06 -3.64
C PHE A 41 -2.34 8.06 -4.55
N ALA A 42 -2.90 7.59 -5.68
CA ALA A 42 -3.62 8.43 -6.63
C ALA A 42 -4.77 7.68 -7.29
N ALA A 43 -5.63 8.41 -8.02
CA ALA A 43 -6.86 7.85 -8.61
C ALA A 43 -7.65 7.05 -7.56
N ASN A 44 -8.23 5.90 -7.91
CA ASN A 44 -8.97 5.08 -6.94
C ASN A 44 -8.07 4.38 -5.91
N GLY A 45 -6.74 4.45 -6.05
CA GLY A 45 -5.80 3.98 -5.04
C GLY A 45 -5.90 4.75 -3.72
N VAL A 46 -6.40 6.00 -3.73
CA VAL A 46 -6.60 6.79 -2.50
C VAL A 46 -7.62 6.18 -1.55
N LYS A 47 -8.53 5.31 -2.04
CA LYS A 47 -9.48 4.57 -1.20
C LYS A 47 -8.79 3.73 -0.13
N MET A 48 -7.55 3.28 -0.36
CA MET A 48 -6.76 2.55 0.63
C MET A 48 -6.42 3.38 1.87
N LEU A 49 -6.55 4.71 1.79
CA LEU A 49 -6.30 5.64 2.89
C LEU A 49 -7.59 6.05 3.61
N HIS A 50 -8.76 5.63 3.14
CA HIS A 50 -10.03 5.96 3.76
C HIS A 50 -10.19 5.20 5.08
N SER A 51 -10.77 5.86 6.09
CA SER A 51 -11.01 5.28 7.42
C SER A 51 -11.74 3.96 7.34
N GLU A 52 -12.78 3.88 6.51
CA GLU A 52 -13.64 2.70 6.38
C GLU A 52 -12.86 1.51 5.83
N PHE A 53 -11.93 1.75 4.90
CA PHE A 53 -11.08 0.72 4.34
C PHE A 53 -10.09 0.19 5.38
N VAL A 54 -9.44 1.08 6.14
CA VAL A 54 -8.49 0.71 7.19
C VAL A 54 -9.18 -0.04 8.33
N GLU A 55 -10.35 0.41 8.77
CA GLU A 55 -11.18 -0.28 9.77
C GLU A 55 -11.60 -1.67 9.29
N GLY A 56 -11.98 -1.80 8.01
CA GLY A 56 -12.29 -3.09 7.39
C GLY A 56 -11.12 -4.07 7.48
N ILE A 57 -9.88 -3.60 7.23
CA ILE A 57 -8.67 -4.43 7.37
C ILE A 57 -8.47 -4.86 8.84
N ASN A 58 -8.55 -3.93 9.79
CA ASN A 58 -8.34 -4.23 11.21
C ASN A 58 -9.30 -5.32 11.72
N ASN A 59 -10.59 -5.17 11.40
CA ASN A 59 -11.62 -6.14 11.79
C ASN A 59 -11.42 -7.51 11.13
N SER A 60 -10.80 -7.56 9.95
CA SER A 60 -10.47 -8.81 9.27
C SER A 60 -9.35 -9.59 9.99
N GLY A 61 -8.46 -8.89 10.70
CA GLY A 61 -7.35 -9.49 11.43
C GLY A 61 -7.70 -10.01 12.83
N ASP A 62 -8.76 -9.47 13.45
CA ASP A 62 -9.18 -9.79 14.83
C ASP A 62 -10.00 -11.09 14.97
N THR A 63 -10.31 -11.77 13.86
CA THR A 63 -11.06 -13.05 13.87
C THR A 63 -10.15 -14.29 13.86
N ALA A 64 -8.84 -14.13 14.09
CA ALA A 64 -7.86 -15.21 14.22
C ALA A 64 -7.47 -15.49 15.68
#